data_AF-A0AAV5I5F7-F1
#
_entry.id   AF-A0AAV5I5F7-F1
#
_cell.length_a   1.000
_cell.length_b   1.000
_cell.length_c   1.000
_cell.angle_alpha   90.00
_cell.angle_beta   90.00
_cell.angle_gamma   90.00
#
_symmetry.space_group_name_H-M   'P 1'
#
loop_
_entity.id
_entity.type
_entity.pdbx_description
1 polymer ?
#
loop_
_entity_poly.entity_id
_entity_poly.type
_entity_poly.pdbx_seq_one_letter_code
_entity_poly.pdbx_strand_id
1 'polypeptide(L)'
;MGQETWYLAIISYRSSSAKERQRGKRREGVPASINCGLLEHQREGVKFLYDLYKIDHGGILGDDLGLGKTIQTIAFLAAVFEKDGEFGHSIMLKEKQLDKKGPVLIVCPFSVIHNWECEFSRWSSFIVSTYHGSNGDLIFEKLQANGVEAHRLKNEKSKLYTAFLDIKTRKSVGFTGTVMQNKIMEPFNLFDWVVPGFLGTCEHFHEFYDEPLKRGQRSTAPEKGFVQVADKRKQNLVSILHKYMLRRTKEETIGHLMMGKEDNVFFCAMSELQKRVYRRVLQLPDVQCLINKDVPCSCGSLLTQVEFCKRIIPNGIIWP
;
A
#
# COMPACT_ATOMS: atom_id res chain seq x y z
N MET A 1 10.47 14.29 -17.81
CA MET A 1 9.41 14.95 -17.02
C MET A 1 8.07 14.39 -17.44
N GLY A 2 7.63 13.28 -16.82
CA GLY A 2 6.26 12.82 -16.94
C GLY A 2 5.44 13.48 -15.83
N GLN A 3 4.38 14.21 -16.19
CA GLN A 3 3.46 14.77 -15.22
C GLN A 3 2.76 13.61 -14.49
N GLU A 4 3.00 13.47 -13.19
CA GLU A 4 2.25 12.56 -12.33
C GLU A 4 0.84 13.13 -12.17
N THR A 5 -0.08 12.65 -13.00
CA THR A 5 -1.51 12.97 -12.87
C THR A 5 -2.08 12.20 -11.67
N TRP A 6 -2.76 12.92 -10.78
CA TRP A 6 -3.27 12.40 -9.50
C TRP A 6 -4.75 12.00 -9.61
N TYR A 7 -5.19 11.01 -8.84
CA TYR A 7 -6.56 10.49 -8.92
C TYR A 7 -7.13 10.05 -7.58
N LEU A 8 -8.43 10.27 -7.39
CA LEU A 8 -9.13 10.21 -6.10
C LEU A 8 -10.54 9.65 -6.29
N ALA A 9 -10.94 8.60 -5.59
CA ALA A 9 -12.35 8.21 -5.52
C ALA A 9 -12.94 8.68 -4.19
N ILE A 10 -13.98 9.50 -4.23
CA ILE A 10 -14.66 10.00 -3.03
C ILE A 10 -15.99 9.26 -2.91
N ILE A 11 -16.13 8.44 -1.89
CA ILE A 11 -17.42 7.84 -1.56
C ILE A 11 -18.14 8.81 -0.64
N SER A 12 -19.02 9.63 -1.21
CA SER A 12 -19.87 10.52 -0.42
C SER A 12 -21.05 9.74 0.17
N TYR A 13 -21.21 9.83 1.50
CA TYR A 13 -22.40 9.35 2.19
C TYR A 13 -23.52 10.40 2.09
N ARG A 14 -24.72 9.98 1.66
CA ARG A 14 -25.96 10.70 1.97
C ARG A 14 -26.82 9.78 2.83
N SER A 15 -27.16 10.25 4.02
CA SER A 15 -28.18 9.62 4.86
C SER A 15 -29.49 9.68 4.09
N SER A 16 -30.02 8.53 3.67
CA SER A 16 -31.42 8.42 3.29
C SER A 16 -32.20 8.05 4.55
N SER A 17 -33.18 8.87 4.92
CA SER A 17 -33.96 8.75 6.16
C SER A 17 -34.59 7.36 6.30
N ALA A 18 -34.24 6.64 7.37
CA ALA A 18 -34.83 5.35 7.73
C ALA A 18 -35.25 5.33 9.23
N LYS A 19 -36.45 4.80 9.55
CA LYS A 19 -36.86 4.50 10.95
C LYS A 19 -36.77 3.02 11.31
N GLU A 20 -36.67 2.89 12.63
CA GLU A 20 -36.60 1.78 13.57
C GLU A 20 -37.43 0.52 13.29
N ARG A 21 -36.73 -0.63 13.34
CA ARG A 21 -37.30 -1.94 13.67
C ARG A 21 -37.15 -2.13 15.18
N GLN A 22 -38.18 -2.66 15.84
CA GLN A 22 -38.18 -2.97 17.27
C GLN A 22 -36.90 -3.70 17.69
N ARG A 23 -36.37 -3.28 18.84
CA ARG A 23 -35.07 -3.60 19.46
C ARG A 23 -34.89 -5.11 19.68
N GLY A 24 -34.60 -5.86 18.62
CA GLY A 24 -34.00 -7.19 18.66
C GLY A 24 -32.48 -7.07 18.50
N LYS A 25 -31.70 -7.79 19.34
CA LYS A 25 -30.22 -7.89 19.37
C LYS A 25 -29.49 -7.20 18.20
N ARG A 26 -28.67 -6.18 18.52
CA ARG A 26 -27.65 -5.63 17.60
C ARG A 26 -26.96 -6.80 16.89
N ARG A 27 -27.14 -6.93 15.58
CA ARG A 27 -26.42 -7.94 14.80
C ARG A 27 -25.01 -7.43 14.61
N GLU A 28 -24.11 -7.86 15.49
CA GLU A 28 -22.68 -7.69 15.28
C GLU A 28 -22.29 -8.50 14.04
N GLY A 29 -21.90 -7.82 12.95
CA GLY A 29 -21.36 -8.52 11.79
C GLY A 29 -21.66 -7.86 10.44
N VAL A 30 -20.99 -8.38 9.43
CA VAL A 30 -21.21 -8.03 8.02
C VAL A 30 -22.66 -8.36 7.62
N PRO A 31 -23.34 -7.50 6.84
CA PRO A 31 -24.68 -7.78 6.32
C PRO A 31 -24.75 -9.15 5.64
N ALA A 32 -25.85 -9.88 5.87
CA ALA A 32 -25.99 -11.26 5.40
C ALA A 32 -25.82 -11.40 3.87
N SER A 33 -26.27 -10.40 3.11
CA SER A 33 -26.14 -10.32 1.65
C SER A 33 -24.70 -10.28 1.15
N ILE A 34 -23.78 -9.71 1.92
CA ILE A 34 -22.35 -9.65 1.58
C ILE A 34 -21.65 -10.87 2.18
N ASN A 35 -21.97 -11.20 3.44
CA ASN A 35 -21.31 -12.26 4.19
C ASN A 35 -21.49 -13.67 3.58
N CYS A 36 -22.59 -13.90 2.85
CA CYS A 36 -22.83 -15.17 2.15
C CYS A 36 -21.86 -15.41 0.99
N GLY A 37 -21.31 -14.34 0.39
CA GLY A 37 -20.34 -14.42 -0.71
C GLY A 37 -18.88 -14.36 -0.26
N LEU A 38 -18.61 -14.12 1.03
CA LEU A 38 -17.25 -14.05 1.56
C LEU A 38 -16.67 -15.44 1.85
N LEU A 39 -15.43 -15.65 1.44
CA LEU A 39 -14.60 -16.78 1.87
C LEU A 39 -14.17 -16.60 3.33
N GLU A 40 -13.76 -17.68 3.98
CA GLU A 40 -13.45 -17.68 5.42
C GLU A 40 -12.34 -16.68 5.78
N HIS A 41 -11.24 -16.66 5.00
CA HIS A 41 -10.20 -15.66 5.19
C HIS A 41 -10.72 -14.23 4.98
N GLN A 42 -11.64 -14.02 4.04
CA GLN A 42 -12.19 -12.68 3.85
C GLN A 42 -12.97 -12.22 5.08
N ARG A 43 -13.71 -13.12 5.73
CA ARG A 43 -14.41 -12.83 6.99
C ARG A 43 -13.45 -12.50 8.12
N GLU A 44 -12.36 -13.25 8.26
CA GLU A 44 -11.30 -12.94 9.23
C GLU A 44 -10.69 -11.56 9.00
N GLY A 45 -10.44 -11.19 7.74
CA GLY A 45 -9.86 -9.89 7.41
C GLY A 45 -10.82 -8.72 7.68
N VAL A 46 -12.12 -8.92 7.43
CA VAL A 46 -13.14 -7.93 7.82
C VAL A 46 -13.25 -7.82 9.33
N LYS A 47 -13.25 -8.94 10.05
CA LYS A 47 -13.26 -8.96 11.52
C LYS A 47 -12.05 -8.24 12.10
N PHE A 48 -10.86 -8.51 11.57
CA PHE A 48 -9.62 -7.86 11.96
C PHE A 48 -9.71 -6.33 11.83
N LEU A 49 -10.15 -5.83 10.66
CA LEU A 49 -10.35 -4.40 10.45
C LEU A 49 -11.42 -3.80 11.38
N TYR A 50 -12.50 -4.54 11.62
CA TYR A 50 -13.58 -4.11 12.51
C TYR A 50 -13.14 -4.03 13.98
N ASP A 51 -12.32 -4.97 14.45
CA ASP A 51 -11.78 -4.97 15.79
C ASP A 51 -10.80 -3.80 16.00
N LEU A 52 -9.94 -3.50 15.02
CA LEU A 52 -9.09 -2.30 15.02
C LEU A 52 -9.92 -1.01 15.02
N TYR A 53 -10.99 -0.98 14.22
CA TYR A 53 -11.90 0.15 14.19
C TYR A 53 -12.58 0.39 15.55
N LYS A 54 -12.93 -0.65 16.31
CA LYS A 54 -13.53 -0.53 17.65
C LYS A 54 -12.61 0.09 18.68
N ILE A 55 -11.30 -0.17 18.58
CA ILE A 55 -10.28 0.37 19.49
C ILE A 55 -9.71 1.71 18.99
N ASP A 56 -10.39 2.37 18.03
CA ASP A 56 -9.98 3.64 17.43
C ASP A 56 -8.58 3.62 16.77
N HIS A 57 -8.16 2.47 16.25
CA HIS A 57 -6.90 2.33 15.51
C HIS A 57 -7.13 2.05 14.01
N GLY A 58 -6.14 2.42 13.21
CA GLY A 58 -6.01 2.00 11.82
C GLY A 58 -5.50 0.57 11.67
N GLY A 59 -5.58 0.04 10.46
CA GLY A 59 -5.08 -1.31 10.14
C GLY A 59 -4.57 -1.45 8.72
N ILE A 60 -3.74 -2.47 8.48
CA ILE A 60 -3.18 -2.80 7.17
C ILE A 60 -3.62 -4.20 6.77
N LEU A 61 -4.26 -4.33 5.61
CA LEU A 61 -4.46 -5.62 4.95
C LEU A 61 -3.35 -5.82 3.91
N GLY A 62 -2.41 -6.70 4.27
CA GLY A 62 -1.23 -7.11 3.52
C GLY A 62 -1.41 -8.40 2.70
N ASP A 63 -2.64 -8.87 2.49
CA ASP A 63 -2.95 -10.08 1.73
C ASP A 63 -2.34 -10.08 0.32
N ASP A 64 -1.96 -11.25 -0.20
CA ASP A 64 -1.50 -11.41 -1.57
C ASP A 64 -2.50 -10.89 -2.62
N LEU A 65 -1.98 -10.49 -3.79
CA LEU A 65 -2.78 -10.01 -4.91
C LEU A 65 -3.74 -11.10 -5.40
N GLY A 66 -5.05 -10.85 -5.34
CA GLY A 66 -6.08 -11.81 -5.75
C GLY A 66 -6.88 -12.44 -4.60
N LEU A 67 -6.50 -12.23 -3.33
CA LEU A 67 -7.28 -12.72 -2.18
C LEU A 67 -8.55 -11.89 -1.86
N GLY A 68 -8.83 -10.85 -2.65
CA GLY A 68 -10.06 -10.06 -2.53
C GLY A 68 -10.01 -8.96 -1.46
N LYS A 69 -8.97 -8.13 -1.44
CA LYS A 69 -8.90 -6.96 -0.53
C LYS A 69 -10.04 -5.96 -0.76
N THR A 70 -10.48 -5.79 -2.02
CA THR A 70 -11.58 -4.89 -2.40
C THR A 70 -12.89 -5.30 -1.73
N ILE A 71 -13.30 -6.56 -1.88
CA ILE A 71 -14.53 -7.07 -1.27
C ILE A 71 -14.46 -7.05 0.26
N GLN A 72 -13.30 -7.36 0.85
CA GLN A 72 -13.09 -7.20 2.31
C GLN A 72 -13.28 -5.74 2.75
N THR A 73 -12.79 -4.78 1.97
CA THR A 73 -12.99 -3.34 2.25
C THR A 73 -14.47 -2.97 2.19
N ILE A 74 -15.18 -3.39 1.14
CA ILE A 74 -16.60 -3.10 0.97
C ILE A 74 -17.42 -3.72 2.11
N ALA A 75 -17.13 -4.97 2.47
CA ALA A 75 -17.77 -5.67 3.58
C ALA A 75 -17.52 -5.00 4.93
N PHE A 76 -16.27 -4.55 5.18
CA PHE A 76 -15.92 -3.77 6.36
C PHE A 76 -16.70 -2.45 6.41
N LEU A 77 -16.75 -1.69 5.31
CA LEU A 77 -17.53 -0.45 5.24
C LEU A 77 -19.03 -0.73 5.45
N ALA A 78 -19.58 -1.77 4.84
CA ALA A 78 -20.97 -2.14 5.03
C ALA A 78 -21.30 -2.48 6.51
N ALA A 79 -20.37 -3.16 7.20
CA ALA A 79 -20.49 -3.43 8.64
C ALA A 79 -20.39 -2.14 9.49
N VAL A 80 -19.48 -1.24 9.16
CA VAL A 80 -19.32 0.04 9.88
C VAL A 80 -20.52 0.97 9.65
N PHE A 81 -21.09 1.01 8.45
CA PHE A 81 -22.19 1.90 8.09
C PHE A 81 -23.58 1.26 8.21
N GLU A 82 -23.68 0.01 8.66
CA GLU A 82 -24.93 -0.72 8.86
C GLU A 82 -25.85 -0.73 7.62
N LYS A 83 -25.29 -0.98 6.42
CA LYS A 83 -26.05 -1.03 5.17
C LYS A 83 -26.40 -2.46 4.74
N ASP A 84 -27.67 -2.75 4.51
CA ASP A 84 -28.10 -3.98 3.84
C ASP A 84 -27.83 -3.91 2.32
N GLY A 85 -27.46 -5.05 1.71
CA GLY A 85 -27.16 -5.17 0.28
C GLY A 85 -28.39 -5.35 -0.62
N GLU A 86 -29.59 -5.08 -0.13
CA GLU A 86 -30.82 -5.19 -0.93
C GLU A 86 -31.17 -3.85 -1.61
N PHE A 87 -31.33 -3.91 -2.94
CA PHE A 87 -31.88 -2.83 -3.74
C PHE A 87 -33.41 -2.93 -3.71
N GLY A 88 -34.07 -2.03 -2.97
CA GLY A 88 -35.52 -1.85 -3.04
C GLY A 88 -36.28 -2.18 -1.76
N HIS A 89 -36.41 -1.18 -0.88
CA HIS A 89 -37.71 -0.80 -0.32
C HIS A 89 -37.60 0.61 0.26
N SER A 90 -38.15 1.57 -0.47
CA SER A 90 -38.32 2.95 -0.02
C SER A 90 -39.30 2.98 1.15
N ILE A 91 -38.82 3.22 2.37
CA ILE A 91 -39.67 3.63 3.50
C ILE A 91 -38.99 4.79 4.25
N MET A 92 -39.44 6.00 3.91
CA MET A 92 -39.05 7.29 4.49
C MET A 92 -39.44 7.41 5.95
N LEU A 93 -38.50 7.53 6.90
CA LEU A 93 -38.89 7.94 8.25
C LEU A 93 -37.73 8.63 9.06
N LYS A 94 -38.11 9.67 9.84
CA LYS A 94 -37.38 10.76 10.54
C LYS A 94 -36.08 10.47 11.34
N GLU A 95 -35.17 11.46 11.29
CA GLU A 95 -33.86 11.59 11.96
C GLU A 95 -33.90 11.60 13.50
N LYS A 96 -32.99 10.84 14.11
CA LYS A 96 -32.39 11.14 15.42
C LYS A 96 -30.90 11.35 15.17
N GLN A 97 -30.25 12.22 15.95
CA GLN A 97 -28.80 12.51 15.87
C GLN A 97 -27.97 11.24 16.11
N LEU A 98 -27.81 10.43 15.06
CA LEU A 98 -26.73 9.47 14.93
C LEU A 98 -25.50 10.28 14.57
N ASP A 99 -24.38 10.09 15.26
CA ASP A 99 -23.08 10.66 14.87
C ASP A 99 -22.96 10.58 13.35
N LYS A 100 -22.97 11.74 12.68
CA LYS A 100 -22.90 11.82 11.21
C LYS A 100 -21.56 11.20 10.81
N LYS A 101 -21.57 9.91 10.47
CA LYS A 101 -20.40 9.23 9.91
C LYS A 101 -20.07 9.96 8.62
N GLY A 102 -18.86 10.52 8.57
CA GLY A 102 -18.37 11.30 7.43
C GLY A 102 -18.29 10.46 6.15
N PRO A 103 -17.95 11.10 5.01
CA PRO A 103 -17.70 10.37 3.76
C PRO A 103 -16.57 9.35 3.95
N VAL A 104 -16.28 8.55 2.92
CA VAL A 104 -15.13 7.62 2.90
C VAL A 104 -14.33 7.95 1.67
N LEU A 105 -13.02 8.09 1.78
CA LEU A 105 -12.15 8.36 0.65
C LEU A 105 -11.46 7.07 0.26
N ILE A 106 -11.40 6.75 -1.02
CA ILE A 106 -10.60 5.61 -1.49
C ILE A 106 -9.63 6.13 -2.53
N VAL A 107 -8.34 6.05 -2.20
CA VAL A 107 -7.28 6.41 -3.15
C VAL A 107 -6.71 5.14 -3.76
N CYS A 108 -6.76 5.02 -5.08
CA CYS A 108 -6.23 3.91 -5.84
C CYS A 108 -5.71 4.40 -7.21
N PRO A 109 -4.84 3.63 -7.91
CA PRO A 109 -4.39 3.97 -9.24
C PRO A 109 -5.55 4.15 -10.23
N PHE A 110 -5.39 5.06 -11.20
CA PHE A 110 -6.39 5.33 -12.22
C PHE A 110 -6.93 4.06 -12.90
N SER A 111 -6.04 3.14 -13.23
CA SER A 111 -6.37 1.89 -13.93
C SER A 111 -7.35 1.00 -13.19
N VAL A 112 -7.53 1.19 -11.87
CA VAL A 112 -8.43 0.35 -11.05
C VAL A 112 -9.66 1.11 -10.53
N ILE A 113 -9.80 2.41 -10.77
CA ILE A 113 -10.96 3.20 -10.26
C ILE A 113 -12.28 2.61 -10.76
N HIS A 114 -12.36 2.31 -12.06
CA HIS A 114 -13.57 1.71 -12.63
C HIS A 114 -13.86 0.32 -12.06
N ASN A 115 -12.82 -0.47 -11.75
CA ASN A 115 -12.99 -1.75 -11.07
C ASN A 115 -13.59 -1.55 -9.67
N TRP A 116 -13.11 -0.56 -8.91
CA TRP A 116 -13.68 -0.23 -7.61
C TRP A 116 -15.15 0.19 -7.71
N GLU A 117 -15.50 1.04 -8.67
CA GLU A 117 -16.88 1.48 -8.92
C GLU A 117 -17.82 0.30 -9.22
N CYS A 118 -17.40 -0.61 -10.09
CA CYS A 118 -18.14 -1.84 -10.42
C CYS A 118 -18.32 -2.74 -9.19
N GLU A 119 -17.26 -2.95 -8.40
CA GLU A 119 -17.33 -3.77 -7.19
C GLU A 119 -18.26 -3.15 -6.13
N PHE A 120 -18.22 -1.84 -5.92
CA PHE A 120 -19.15 -1.18 -5.02
C PHE A 120 -20.60 -1.33 -5.47
N SER A 121 -20.87 -1.13 -6.77
CA SER A 121 -22.20 -1.28 -7.35
C SER A 121 -22.72 -2.72 -7.25
N ARG A 122 -21.82 -3.70 -7.31
CA ARG A 122 -22.14 -5.13 -7.22
C ARG A 122 -22.45 -5.58 -5.80
N TRP A 123 -21.62 -5.18 -4.83
CA TRP A 123 -21.65 -5.74 -3.47
C TRP A 123 -22.42 -4.88 -2.47
N SER A 124 -22.78 -3.65 -2.82
CA SER A 124 -23.33 -2.71 -1.84
C SER A 124 -24.22 -1.63 -2.47
N SER A 125 -25.04 -0.99 -1.64
CA SER A 125 -25.85 0.17 -2.00
C SER A 125 -25.13 1.50 -1.69
N PHE A 126 -23.79 1.53 -1.75
CA PHE A 126 -23.02 2.77 -1.58
C PHE A 126 -23.15 3.65 -2.82
N ILE A 127 -23.35 4.96 -2.60
CA ILE A 127 -23.23 5.94 -3.68
C ILE A 127 -21.75 6.26 -3.79
N VAL A 128 -21.17 5.92 -4.94
CA VAL A 128 -19.77 6.17 -5.24
C VAL A 128 -19.68 7.37 -6.17
N SER A 129 -18.74 8.27 -5.92
CA SER A 129 -18.43 9.38 -6.82
C SER A 129 -16.95 9.33 -7.18
N THR A 130 -16.65 9.29 -8.47
CA THR A 130 -15.28 9.23 -8.97
C THR A 130 -14.80 10.64 -9.29
N TYR A 131 -13.56 10.95 -8.92
CA TYR A 131 -12.95 12.25 -9.20
C TYR A 131 -11.63 12.07 -9.95
N HIS A 132 -11.53 12.73 -11.11
CA HIS A 132 -10.32 12.75 -11.92
C HIS A 132 -10.12 14.17 -12.49
N GLY A 133 -8.93 14.76 -12.31
CA GLY A 133 -8.67 16.11 -12.82
C GLY A 133 -7.26 16.62 -12.51
N SER A 134 -6.77 17.52 -13.37
CA SER A 134 -5.45 18.17 -13.28
C SER A 134 -5.37 19.29 -12.25
N ASN A 135 -6.48 19.78 -11.72
CA ASN A 135 -6.53 20.82 -10.69
C ASN A 135 -6.68 20.18 -9.30
N GLY A 136 -5.54 19.88 -8.67
CA GLY A 136 -5.46 19.30 -7.32
C GLY A 136 -5.92 20.23 -6.19
N ASP A 137 -6.04 21.53 -6.45
CA ASP A 137 -6.27 22.55 -5.40
C ASP A 137 -7.70 22.52 -4.83
N LEU A 138 -8.67 22.00 -5.57
CA LEU A 138 -10.08 21.93 -5.12
C LEU A 138 -10.40 20.66 -4.30
N ILE A 139 -9.44 19.74 -4.17
CA ILE A 139 -9.60 18.44 -3.52
C ILE A 139 -9.39 18.56 -2.00
N PHE A 140 -8.38 19.32 -1.58
CA PHE A 140 -7.97 19.42 -0.18
C PHE A 140 -8.94 20.21 0.70
N GLU A 141 -9.63 21.20 0.12
CA GLU A 141 -10.56 22.06 0.87
C GLU A 141 -11.88 21.36 1.24
N LYS A 142 -12.22 20.23 0.60
CA LYS A 142 -13.54 19.58 0.76
C LYS A 142 -13.52 18.17 1.32
N LEU A 143 -12.35 17.59 1.60
CA LEU A 143 -12.25 16.17 1.92
C LEU A 143 -11.61 15.88 3.27
N GLN A 144 -12.48 15.62 4.23
CA GLN A 144 -12.17 14.76 5.37
C GLN A 144 -12.84 13.42 5.14
N ALA A 145 -12.04 12.36 4.92
CA ALA A 145 -12.23 10.99 5.41
C ALA A 145 -11.50 9.95 4.54
N ASN A 146 -11.74 8.63 4.73
CA ASN A 146 -10.67 7.63 4.93
C ASN A 146 -10.62 6.46 3.94
N GLY A 147 -9.40 6.06 3.54
CA GLY A 147 -9.09 4.80 2.83
C GLY A 147 -8.09 4.97 1.67
N VAL A 148 -6.98 4.22 1.65
CA VAL A 148 -5.91 4.39 0.64
C VAL A 148 -5.24 3.06 0.27
N GLU A 149 -4.87 2.93 -1.00
CA GLU A 149 -3.97 1.90 -1.47
C GLU A 149 -2.51 2.23 -1.12
N ALA A 150 -1.99 1.51 -0.14
CA ALA A 150 -0.75 1.79 0.58
C ALA A 150 0.54 1.67 -0.26
N HIS A 151 0.51 0.98 -1.39
CA HIS A 151 1.72 0.76 -2.20
C HIS A 151 2.30 2.07 -2.78
N ARG A 152 1.49 3.13 -2.88
CA ARG A 152 1.92 4.45 -3.38
C ARG A 152 2.56 5.35 -2.32
N LEU A 153 2.35 5.05 -1.03
CA LEU A 153 2.87 5.81 0.11
C LEU A 153 4.30 5.43 0.50
N LYS A 154 4.92 4.49 -0.22
CA LYS A 154 6.22 3.92 0.11
C LYS A 154 7.40 4.88 -0.02
N ASN A 155 7.25 5.96 -0.79
CA ASN A 155 8.30 6.94 -1.05
C ASN A 155 8.04 8.26 -0.29
N GLU A 156 8.85 8.50 0.75
CA GLU A 156 8.80 9.71 1.59
C GLU A 156 9.01 11.01 0.81
N LYS A 157 9.83 10.99 -0.26
CA LYS A 157 10.07 12.16 -1.11
C LYS A 157 8.95 12.44 -2.10
N SER A 158 7.93 11.60 -2.14
CA SER A 158 6.80 11.80 -3.05
C SER A 158 5.92 12.95 -2.56
N LYS A 159 5.51 13.83 -3.47
CA LYS A 159 4.48 14.86 -3.20
C LYS A 159 3.20 14.24 -2.63
N LEU A 160 2.92 12.99 -2.98
CA LEU A 160 1.81 12.21 -2.46
C LEU A 160 1.94 12.01 -0.94
N TYR A 161 3.10 11.58 -0.44
CA TYR A 161 3.31 11.31 0.98
C TYR A 161 3.08 12.58 1.82
N THR A 162 3.65 13.71 1.40
CA THR A 162 3.45 15.02 2.05
C THR A 162 1.99 15.45 2.04
N ALA A 163 1.33 15.37 0.88
CA ALA A 163 -0.08 15.74 0.76
C ALA A 163 -1.00 14.87 1.62
N PHE A 164 -0.64 13.60 1.84
CA PHE A 164 -1.38 12.70 2.72
C PHE A 164 -1.24 13.01 4.21
N LEU A 165 -0.09 13.54 4.64
CA LEU A 165 0.10 13.99 6.02
C LEU A 165 -0.83 15.16 6.38
N ASP A 166 -1.19 15.99 5.40
CA ASP A 166 -2.09 17.14 5.59
C ASP A 166 -3.57 16.73 5.71
N ILE A 167 -3.94 15.52 5.26
CA ILE A 167 -5.31 15.02 5.36
C ILE A 167 -5.57 14.51 6.78
N LYS A 168 -6.14 15.38 7.62
CA LYS A 168 -6.57 15.02 8.98
C LYS A 168 -7.73 14.03 8.94
N THR A 169 -7.41 12.75 9.15
CA THR A 169 -8.37 11.65 9.24
C THR A 169 -8.42 11.10 10.66
N ARG A 170 -9.60 10.65 11.09
CA ARG A 170 -9.75 10.03 12.42
C ARG A 170 -9.17 8.61 12.47
N LYS A 171 -9.21 7.89 11.33
CA LYS A 171 -8.80 6.49 11.20
C LYS A 171 -8.32 6.21 9.76
N SER A 172 -7.13 5.66 9.58
CA SER A 172 -6.58 5.29 8.27
C SER A 172 -6.53 3.76 8.13
N VAL A 173 -6.92 3.25 6.95
CA VAL A 173 -6.78 1.82 6.62
C VAL A 173 -5.98 1.72 5.33
N GLY A 174 -4.90 0.92 5.39
CA GLY A 174 -3.99 0.70 4.27
C GLY A 174 -4.19 -0.67 3.63
N PHE A 175 -4.24 -0.71 2.30
CA PHE A 175 -4.26 -1.97 1.55
C PHE A 175 -2.98 -2.14 0.75
N THR A 176 -2.27 -3.25 0.92
CA THR A 176 -1.08 -3.55 0.12
C THR A 176 -1.01 -5.02 -0.25
N GLY A 177 -0.65 -5.31 -1.51
CA GLY A 177 -0.32 -6.68 -1.93
C GLY A 177 1.15 -7.06 -1.68
N THR A 178 2.00 -6.08 -1.38
CA THR A 178 3.43 -6.27 -1.14
C THR A 178 3.91 -5.29 -0.08
N VAL A 179 4.08 -5.77 1.14
CA VAL A 179 4.39 -4.92 2.31
C VAL A 179 5.79 -4.33 2.21
N MET A 180 6.74 -5.11 1.70
CA MET A 180 8.14 -4.70 1.56
C MET A 180 8.60 -5.14 0.17
N GLN A 181 8.97 -4.19 -0.69
CA GLN A 181 9.52 -4.48 -2.02
C GLN A 181 11.04 -4.39 -2.00
N ASN A 182 11.60 -3.26 -1.56
CA ASN A 182 13.03 -3.00 -1.73
C ASN A 182 13.71 -2.42 -0.47
N LYS A 183 12.99 -1.71 0.40
CA LYS A 183 13.57 -1.03 1.58
C LYS A 183 12.80 -1.30 2.87
N ILE A 184 13.54 -1.43 3.98
CA ILE A 184 13.00 -1.63 5.34
C ILE A 184 12.20 -0.39 5.82
N MET A 185 12.50 0.78 5.26
CA MET A 185 11.77 2.01 5.50
C MET A 185 10.34 2.02 4.90
N GLU A 186 10.04 1.16 3.92
CA GLU A 186 8.70 1.12 3.32
C GLU A 186 7.60 0.78 4.35
N PRO A 187 7.76 -0.28 5.18
CA PRO A 187 6.88 -0.54 6.32
C PRO A 187 6.72 0.65 7.28
N PHE A 188 7.79 1.39 7.58
CA PHE A 188 7.73 2.53 8.50
C PHE A 188 6.79 3.62 7.98
N ASN A 189 6.99 4.07 6.74
CA ASN A 189 6.16 5.12 6.13
C ASN A 189 4.67 4.73 6.12
N LEU A 190 4.39 3.45 5.86
CA LEU A 190 3.03 2.94 5.90
C LEU A 190 2.47 2.91 7.33
N PHE A 191 3.25 2.40 8.28
CA PHE A 191 2.80 2.28 9.67
C PHE A 191 2.62 3.64 10.34
N ASP A 192 3.49 4.60 10.10
CA ASP A 192 3.38 5.94 10.66
C ASP A 192 2.10 6.64 10.16
N TRP A 193 1.68 6.37 8.92
CA TRP A 193 0.40 6.85 8.41
C TRP A 193 -0.82 6.13 9.01
N VAL A 194 -0.74 4.82 9.28
CA VAL A 194 -1.88 4.04 9.81
C VAL A 194 -2.03 4.16 11.32
N VAL A 195 -0.91 4.16 12.05
CA VAL A 195 -0.82 4.23 13.51
C VAL A 195 0.37 5.13 13.88
N PRO A 196 0.20 6.47 13.81
CA PRO A 196 1.30 7.40 14.01
C PRO A 196 1.93 7.25 15.41
N GLY A 197 3.26 7.33 15.46
CA GLY A 197 4.04 7.31 16.69
C GLY A 197 4.28 5.93 17.32
N PHE A 198 3.72 4.84 16.78
CA PHE A 198 3.88 3.49 17.36
C PHE A 198 5.27 2.87 17.10
N LEU A 199 5.96 3.31 16.05
CA LEU A 199 7.31 2.89 15.68
C LEU A 199 8.40 3.90 16.08
N GLY A 200 8.03 4.97 16.80
CA GLY A 200 8.92 6.08 17.11
C GLY A 200 9.13 7.02 15.92
N THR A 201 10.14 7.88 16.02
CA THR A 201 10.52 8.82 14.94
C THR A 201 11.23 8.09 13.81
N CYS A 202 11.31 8.72 12.63
CA CYS A 202 12.05 8.19 11.48
C CYS A 202 13.53 7.91 11.84
N GLU A 203 14.15 8.79 12.61
CA GLU A 203 15.52 8.65 13.11
C GLU A 203 15.66 7.43 14.03
N HIS A 204 14.75 7.28 14.99
CA HIS A 204 14.72 6.12 15.88
C HIS A 204 14.56 4.82 15.08
N PHE A 205 13.63 4.80 14.12
CA PHE A 205 13.41 3.62 13.30
C PHE A 205 14.65 3.26 12.47
N HIS A 206 15.33 4.27 11.92
CA HIS A 206 16.55 4.07 11.14
C HIS A 206 17.67 3.44 11.99
N GLU A 207 17.95 4.00 13.17
CA GLU A 207 19.01 3.52 14.06
C GLU A 207 18.69 2.18 14.71
N PHE A 208 17.42 1.96 15.08
CA PHE A 208 17.02 0.80 15.89
C PHE A 208 16.64 -0.42 15.04
N TYR A 209 16.07 -0.22 13.86
CA TYR A 209 15.64 -1.31 12.96
C TYR A 209 16.46 -1.32 11.66
N ASP A 210 16.46 -0.25 10.87
CA ASP A 210 16.99 -0.25 9.49
C ASP A 210 18.50 -0.58 9.42
N GLU A 211 19.33 0.17 10.15
CA GLU A 211 20.80 -0.04 10.17
C GLU A 211 21.20 -1.43 10.68
N PRO A 212 20.70 -1.91 11.85
CA PRO A 212 21.00 -3.25 12.34
C PRO A 212 20.59 -4.37 11.38
N LEU A 213 19.41 -4.25 10.76
CA LEU A 213 18.91 -5.24 9.80
C LEU A 213 19.74 -5.25 8.51
N LYS A 214 20.12 -4.08 7.99
CA LYS A 214 21.02 -3.97 6.83
C LYS A 214 22.39 -4.55 7.11
N ARG A 215 22.97 -4.27 8.29
CA ARG A 215 24.28 -4.80 8.69
C ARG A 215 24.25 -6.31 8.87
N GLY A 216 23.20 -6.85 9.48
CA GLY A 216 23.03 -8.30 9.67
C GLY A 216 22.84 -9.09 8.38
N GLN A 217 22.38 -8.47 7.29
CA GLN A 217 22.19 -9.11 5.98
C GLN A 217 23.43 -9.09 5.08
N ARG A 218 24.50 -8.37 5.45
CA ARG A 218 25.73 -8.32 4.63
C ARG A 218 26.49 -9.63 4.74
N SER A 219 26.93 -10.16 3.59
CA SER A 219 27.79 -11.35 3.51
C SER A 219 29.12 -11.21 4.26
N THR A 220 29.55 -9.97 4.55
CA THR A 220 30.80 -9.65 5.25
C THR A 220 30.63 -9.34 6.74
N ALA A 221 29.44 -9.56 7.32
CA ALA A 221 29.17 -9.21 8.71
C ALA A 221 29.88 -10.16 9.70
N PRO A 222 30.51 -9.66 10.79
CA PRO A 222 31.06 -10.50 11.85
C PRO A 222 29.93 -11.33 12.51
N GLU A 223 30.00 -12.65 12.34
CA GLU A 223 28.82 -13.54 12.32
C GLU A 223 27.97 -13.62 13.59
N LYS A 224 28.53 -13.45 14.80
CA LYS A 224 27.80 -13.88 16.01
C LYS A 224 27.03 -12.77 16.74
N GLY A 225 27.59 -11.57 16.87
CA GLY A 225 26.94 -10.49 17.62
C GLY A 225 25.85 -9.76 16.82
N PHE A 226 26.16 -9.40 15.57
CA PHE A 226 25.27 -8.56 14.77
C PHE A 226 24.06 -9.29 14.20
N VAL A 227 24.19 -10.56 13.84
CA VAL A 227 23.08 -11.38 13.34
C VAL A 227 22.04 -11.60 14.44
N GLN A 228 22.47 -11.91 15.67
CA GLN A 228 21.58 -12.07 16.82
C GLN A 228 20.82 -10.78 17.15
N VAL A 229 21.49 -9.63 17.09
CA VAL A 229 20.83 -8.32 17.27
C VAL A 229 19.81 -8.08 16.16
N ALA A 230 20.17 -8.32 14.89
CA ALA A 230 19.27 -8.14 13.76
C ALA A 230 18.02 -9.04 13.88
N ASP A 231 18.19 -10.31 14.26
CA ASP A 231 17.05 -11.23 14.46
C ASP A 231 16.16 -10.80 15.61
N LYS A 232 16.75 -10.35 16.73
CA LYS A 232 15.97 -9.81 17.86
C LYS A 232 15.17 -8.57 17.46
N ARG A 233 15.78 -7.66 16.67
CA ARG A 233 15.08 -6.47 16.13
C ARG A 233 13.99 -6.85 15.15
N LYS A 234 14.24 -7.84 14.28
CA LYS A 234 13.26 -8.38 13.33
C LYS A 234 12.05 -8.97 14.06
N GLN A 235 12.27 -9.83 15.05
CA GLN A 235 11.19 -10.42 15.84
C GLN A 235 10.37 -9.36 16.58
N ASN A 236 11.05 -8.38 17.17
CA ASN A 236 10.38 -7.25 17.82
C ASN A 236 9.52 -6.46 16.82
N LEU A 237 10.07 -6.08 15.67
CA LEU A 237 9.31 -5.38 14.62
C LEU A 237 8.10 -6.21 14.18
N VAL A 238 8.30 -7.48 13.83
CA VAL A 238 7.23 -8.39 13.39
C VAL A 238 6.11 -8.50 14.43
N SER A 239 6.44 -8.59 15.72
CA SER A 239 5.42 -8.62 16.80
C SER A 239 4.60 -7.34 16.93
N ILE A 240 5.18 -6.18 16.61
CA ILE A 240 4.46 -4.91 16.55
C ILE A 240 3.58 -4.87 15.30
N LEU A 241 4.16 -5.24 14.15
CA LEU A 241 3.44 -5.23 12.87
C LEU A 241 2.21 -6.15 12.91
N HIS A 242 2.32 -7.36 13.46
CA HIS A 242 1.22 -8.32 13.55
C HIS A 242 -0.01 -7.83 14.33
N LYS A 243 0.13 -6.81 15.18
CA LYS A 243 -1.02 -6.23 15.91
C LYS A 243 -1.91 -5.39 14.99
N TYR A 244 -1.32 -4.71 14.00
CA TYR A 244 -2.01 -3.75 13.15
C TYR A 244 -1.98 -4.13 11.67
N MET A 245 -1.30 -5.20 11.32
CA MET A 245 -1.20 -5.71 9.97
C MET A 245 -1.55 -7.19 9.90
N LEU A 246 -2.52 -7.52 9.05
CA LEU A 246 -2.88 -8.88 8.68
C LEU A 246 -2.32 -9.17 7.30
N ARG A 247 -1.52 -10.24 7.17
CA ARG A 247 -0.97 -10.71 5.90
C ARG A 247 -1.18 -12.20 5.77
N ARG A 248 -1.68 -12.61 4.62
CA ARG A 248 -1.88 -14.01 4.25
C ARG A 248 -1.40 -14.26 2.83
N THR A 249 -0.84 -15.45 2.62
CA THR A 249 -0.37 -15.89 1.31
C THR A 249 -1.44 -16.68 0.56
N LYS A 250 -1.31 -16.75 -0.76
CA LYS A 250 -2.20 -17.59 -1.58
C LYS A 250 -2.09 -19.06 -1.19
N GLU A 251 -0.87 -19.52 -0.97
CA GLU A 251 -0.53 -20.90 -0.65
C GLU A 251 -1.19 -21.33 0.66
N GLU A 252 -1.09 -20.51 1.71
CA GLU A 252 -1.70 -20.79 3.03
C GLU A 252 -3.23 -20.75 2.98
N THR A 253 -3.82 -19.92 2.13
CA THR A 253 -5.25 -19.58 2.20
C THR A 253 -6.11 -20.37 1.22
N ILE A 254 -5.77 -20.28 -0.06
CA ILE A 254 -6.55 -20.86 -1.16
C ILE A 254 -5.72 -21.80 -2.02
N GLY A 255 -4.55 -22.23 -1.54
CA GLY A 255 -3.66 -23.14 -2.27
C GLY A 255 -4.37 -24.44 -2.70
N HIS A 256 -5.30 -24.94 -1.87
CA HIS A 256 -6.13 -26.11 -2.18
C HIS A 256 -7.15 -25.87 -3.32
N LEU A 257 -7.48 -24.62 -3.63
CA LEU A 257 -8.39 -24.24 -4.71
C LEU A 257 -7.64 -23.89 -6.01
N MET A 258 -6.32 -23.75 -5.95
CA MET A 258 -5.51 -23.40 -7.10
C MET A 258 -4.94 -24.66 -7.75
N MET A 259 -4.97 -24.70 -9.09
CA MET A 259 -4.10 -25.62 -9.82
C MET A 259 -2.65 -25.13 -9.65
N GLY A 260 -1.73 -26.06 -9.39
CA GLY A 260 -0.33 -25.74 -9.07
C GLY A 260 0.29 -24.75 -10.06
N LYS A 261 1.17 -23.88 -9.56
CA LYS A 261 1.91 -22.92 -10.39
C LYS A 261 3.17 -23.58 -10.93
N GLU A 262 3.30 -23.66 -12.25
CA GLU A 262 4.53 -24.07 -12.93
C GLU A 262 5.29 -22.84 -13.42
N ASP A 263 6.51 -22.64 -12.93
CA ASP A 263 7.39 -21.56 -13.35
C ASP A 263 8.38 -22.08 -14.40
N ASN A 264 8.05 -21.82 -15.67
CA ASN A 264 8.90 -22.21 -16.80
C ASN A 264 9.89 -21.10 -17.15
N VAL A 265 11.17 -21.35 -16.91
CA VAL A 265 12.26 -20.41 -17.23
C VAL A 265 12.87 -20.78 -18.58
N PHE A 266 12.72 -19.91 -19.56
CA PHE A 266 13.30 -20.07 -20.88
C PHE A 266 14.59 -19.25 -21.02
N PHE A 267 15.71 -19.93 -21.20
CA PHE A 267 16.98 -19.28 -21.51
C PHE A 267 17.06 -18.98 -23.01
N CYS A 268 16.71 -17.76 -23.38
CA CYS A 268 16.80 -17.30 -24.77
C CYS A 268 18.21 -16.80 -25.08
N ALA A 269 18.94 -17.51 -25.96
CA ALA A 269 20.23 -17.04 -26.45
C ALA A 269 20.04 -15.78 -27.32
N MET A 270 20.91 -14.79 -27.13
CA MET A 270 20.95 -13.63 -28.04
C MET A 270 21.33 -14.07 -29.46
N SER A 271 20.66 -13.51 -30.46
CA SER A 271 21.07 -13.61 -31.87
C SER A 271 22.44 -12.96 -32.10
N GLU A 272 23.12 -13.31 -33.18
CA GLU A 272 24.42 -12.70 -33.53
C GLU A 272 24.34 -11.18 -33.72
N LEU A 273 23.21 -10.68 -34.24
CA LEU A 273 22.97 -9.24 -34.32
C LEU A 273 22.86 -8.61 -32.94
N GLN A 274 22.06 -9.19 -32.03
CA GLN A 274 21.93 -8.72 -30.66
C GLN A 274 23.27 -8.74 -29.91
N LYS A 275 24.05 -9.82 -30.03
CA LYS A 275 25.39 -9.90 -29.44
C LYS A 275 26.31 -8.78 -29.94
N ARG A 276 26.32 -8.51 -31.25
CA ARG A 276 27.14 -7.46 -31.85
C ARG A 276 26.72 -6.07 -31.39
N VAL A 277 25.41 -5.78 -31.37
CA VAL A 277 24.87 -4.50 -30.89
C VAL A 277 25.17 -4.32 -29.41
N TYR A 278 24.92 -5.36 -28.59
CA TYR A 278 25.18 -5.32 -27.15
C TYR A 278 26.66 -5.07 -26.84
N ARG A 279 27.59 -5.77 -27.51
CA ARG A 279 29.03 -5.53 -27.37
C ARG A 279 29.41 -4.09 -27.76
N ARG A 280 28.82 -3.54 -28.82
CA ARG A 280 29.05 -2.15 -29.24
C ARG A 280 28.53 -1.16 -28.20
N VAL A 281 27.35 -1.39 -27.63
CA VAL A 281 26.77 -0.57 -26.56
C VAL A 281 27.67 -0.61 -25.32
N LEU A 282 28.16 -1.79 -24.93
CA LEU A 282 29.10 -1.91 -23.81
C LEU A 282 30.39 -1.12 -24.02
N GLN A 283 30.83 -0.91 -25.26
CA GLN A 283 32.04 -0.14 -25.57
C GLN A 283 31.81 1.37 -25.62
N LEU A 284 30.56 1.84 -25.54
CA LEU A 284 30.29 3.28 -25.58
C LEU A 284 30.86 3.97 -24.33
N PRO A 285 31.44 5.18 -24.46
CA PRO A 285 32.09 5.87 -23.34
C PRO A 285 31.17 6.14 -22.15
N ASP A 286 29.90 6.47 -22.41
CA ASP A 286 28.86 6.67 -21.40
C ASP A 286 28.55 5.40 -20.62
N VAL A 287 28.36 4.29 -21.32
CA VAL A 287 28.11 2.98 -20.70
C VAL A 287 29.34 2.52 -19.92
N GLN A 288 30.55 2.75 -20.41
CA GLN A 288 31.78 2.47 -19.67
C GLN A 288 31.93 3.30 -18.40
N CYS A 289 31.46 4.56 -18.38
CA CYS A 289 31.43 5.35 -17.15
C CYS A 289 30.43 4.77 -16.13
N LEU A 290 29.29 4.25 -16.59
CA LEU A 290 28.30 3.59 -15.73
C LEU A 290 28.80 2.27 -15.16
N ILE A 291 29.44 1.43 -15.98
CA ILE A 291 30.00 0.15 -15.56
C ILE A 291 31.08 0.35 -14.48
N ASN A 292 31.93 1.35 -14.67
CA ASN A 292 33.09 1.60 -13.80
C ASN A 292 32.80 2.64 -12.70
N LYS A 293 31.53 2.95 -12.43
CA LYS A 293 31.17 4.08 -11.55
C LYS A 293 31.75 4.00 -10.15
N ASP A 294 31.82 2.78 -9.59
CA ASP A 294 32.23 2.52 -8.21
C ASP A 294 33.75 2.22 -8.11
N VAL A 295 34.47 2.21 -9.23
CA VAL A 295 35.92 1.96 -9.27
C VAL A 295 36.66 3.23 -8.80
N PRO A 296 37.76 3.11 -8.03
CA PRO A 296 38.58 4.24 -7.66
C PRO A 296 39.08 5.02 -8.89
N CYS A 297 39.16 6.35 -8.76
CA CYS A 297 39.70 7.18 -9.82
C CYS A 297 41.19 6.89 -10.04
N SER A 298 41.60 6.66 -11.29
CA SER A 298 43.00 6.48 -11.68
C SER A 298 43.85 7.76 -11.52
N CYS A 299 43.21 8.89 -11.20
CA CYS A 299 43.83 10.17 -10.94
C CYS A 299 44.48 10.31 -9.54
N GLY A 300 44.40 9.28 -8.69
CA GLY A 300 44.91 9.31 -7.32
C GLY A 300 43.97 9.95 -6.29
N SER A 301 42.74 10.30 -6.69
CA SER A 301 41.69 10.75 -5.78
C SER A 301 41.12 9.59 -4.97
N LEU A 302 40.74 9.85 -3.71
CA LEU A 302 39.99 8.91 -2.87
C LEU A 302 38.53 8.75 -3.32
N LEU A 303 38.08 9.57 -4.27
CA LEU A 303 36.73 9.56 -4.82
C LEU A 303 36.60 8.55 -5.97
N THR A 304 35.36 8.07 -6.17
CA THR A 304 35.03 7.14 -7.25
C THR A 304 35.11 7.82 -8.63
N GLN A 305 35.17 7.03 -9.71
CA GLN A 305 35.25 7.57 -11.07
C GLN A 305 34.10 8.54 -11.40
N VAL A 306 32.88 8.25 -10.96
CA VAL A 306 31.69 9.10 -11.21
C VAL A 306 31.67 10.38 -10.38
N GLU A 307 32.27 10.36 -9.19
CA GLU A 307 32.36 11.55 -8.31
C GLU A 307 33.41 12.57 -8.76
N PHE A 308 34.33 12.18 -9.65
CA PHE A 308 35.47 13.01 -10.02
C PHE A 308 35.75 13.05 -11.54
N CYS A 309 36.71 12.27 -12.06
CA CYS A 309 37.23 12.43 -13.44
C CYS A 309 36.28 11.97 -14.55
N LYS A 310 35.28 11.14 -14.26
CA LYS A 310 34.34 10.58 -15.25
C LYS A 310 32.91 11.07 -15.04
N ARG A 311 32.75 12.19 -14.34
CA ARG A 311 31.45 12.85 -14.13
C ARG A 311 30.83 13.37 -15.44
N ILE A 312 31.64 13.72 -16.43
CA ILE A 312 31.22 14.32 -17.70
C ILE A 312 32.03 13.69 -18.84
N ILE A 313 31.37 13.37 -19.97
CA ILE A 313 32.03 12.92 -21.21
C ILE A 313 32.34 14.17 -22.05
N PRO A 314 33.52 14.30 -22.67
CA PRO A 314 33.94 15.53 -23.36
C PRO A 314 32.95 16.13 -24.39
N ASN A 315 32.03 15.33 -24.94
CA ASN A 315 31.01 15.75 -25.91
C ASN A 315 29.58 15.26 -25.56
N GLY A 316 29.32 14.81 -24.33
CA GLY A 316 28.05 14.19 -23.94
C GLY A 316 27.14 15.10 -23.12
N ILE A 317 25.82 15.02 -23.35
CA ILE A 317 24.82 15.56 -22.42
C ILE A 317 24.90 14.73 -21.14
N ILE A 318 25.09 15.40 -20.00
CA ILE A 318 25.04 14.82 -18.67
C ILE A 318 23.65 14.19 -18.50
N TRP A 319 23.60 12.90 -18.18
CA TRP A 319 22.36 12.32 -17.67
C TRP A 319 22.12 12.93 -16.27
N PRO A 320 20.99 13.61 -16.04
CA PRO A 320 20.71 14.38 -14.83
C PRO A 320 20.61 13.53 -13.56
#